data_AF-A0A242JYI4-F1
#
_entry.id   AF-A0A242JYI4-F1
#
_cell.length_a   1.000
_cell.length_b   1.000
_cell.length_c   1.000
_cell.angle_alpha   90.00
_cell.angle_beta   90.00
_cell.angle_gamma   90.00
#
_symmetry.space_group_name_H-M   'P 1'
#
loop_
_entity.id
_entity.type
_entity.pdbx_description
1 polymer ?
#
loop_
_entity_poly.entity_id
_entity_poly.type
_entity_poly.pdbx_seq_one_letter_code
_entity_poly.pdbx_strand_id
1 'polypeptide(L)'
;MVGFINKVNQLEKAEQINFYLNLQRYLLKVFAKDIYNHQEQLQNDFQRFKESNLYEPVLQYFCEKCYTDLALDISDFKKLNKKRFKLCKVCGKPLLACDRMNGISFCYEPNYKRYTIEKQRFFHSSKQTSQCQMKRKSQLTIEYNNRKKMKQ
;
A
#
# COMPACT_ATOMS: atom_id res chain seq x y z
N MET A 1 -24.26 3.61 7.19
CA MET A 1 -23.43 2.50 6.68
C MET A 1 -21.96 2.83 6.92
N VAL A 2 -21.27 2.03 7.74
CA VAL A 2 -19.87 2.27 8.15
C VAL A 2 -18.95 1.59 7.15
N GLY A 3 -18.44 2.33 6.15
CA GLY A 3 -17.63 1.72 5.09
C GLY A 3 -16.31 1.08 5.56
N PHE A 4 -15.69 0.26 4.71
CA PHE A 4 -14.56 -0.62 5.07
C PHE A 4 -13.39 0.13 5.72
N ILE A 5 -13.13 1.36 5.28
CA ILE A 5 -12.07 2.22 5.83
C ILE A 5 -12.26 2.42 7.34
N ASN A 6 -13.49 2.66 7.78
CA ASN A 6 -13.79 2.89 9.19
C ASN A 6 -13.67 1.60 10.01
N LYS A 7 -14.12 0.47 9.46
CA LYS A 7 -13.99 -0.85 10.09
C LYS A 7 -12.51 -1.22 10.26
N VAL A 8 -11.72 -1.08 9.19
CA VAL A 8 -10.27 -1.35 9.22
C VAL A 8 -9.53 -0.42 10.17
N ASN A 9 -9.91 0.86 10.27
CA ASN A 9 -9.27 1.81 11.20
C ASN A 9 -9.41 1.44 12.69
N GLN A 10 -10.28 0.48 13.04
CA GLN A 10 -10.40 -0.03 14.41
C GLN A 10 -9.33 -1.06 14.76
N LEU A 11 -8.71 -1.68 13.74
CA LEU A 11 -7.65 -2.67 13.91
C LEU A 11 -6.32 -2.03 14.31
N GLU A 12 -5.37 -2.84 14.79
CA GLU A 12 -4.02 -2.36 15.00
C GLU A 12 -3.34 -1.98 13.68
N LYS A 13 -2.37 -1.07 13.74
CA LYS A 13 -1.74 -0.54 12.53
C LYS A 13 -1.07 -1.61 11.66
N ALA A 14 -0.56 -2.68 12.25
CA ALA A 14 0.01 -3.81 11.51
C ALA A 14 -1.08 -4.58 10.73
N GLU A 15 -2.22 -4.83 11.35
CA GLU A 15 -3.37 -5.50 10.75
C GLU A 15 -4.01 -4.64 9.66
N GLN A 16 -4.10 -3.33 9.88
CA GLN A 16 -4.51 -2.37 8.84
C GLN A 16 -3.63 -2.53 7.59
N ILE A 17 -2.30 -2.51 7.77
CA ILE A 17 -1.36 -2.66 6.65
C ILE A 17 -1.56 -4.00 5.94
N ASN A 18 -1.73 -5.09 6.69
CA ASN A 18 -1.98 -6.41 6.13
C ASN A 18 -3.29 -6.47 5.34
N PHE A 19 -4.37 -5.86 5.85
CA PHE A 19 -5.64 -5.74 5.12
C PHE A 19 -5.45 -5.08 3.76
N TYR A 20 -4.84 -3.88 3.73
CA TYR A 20 -4.66 -3.13 2.48
C TYR A 20 -3.71 -3.85 1.51
N LEU A 21 -2.68 -4.54 2.01
CA LEU A 21 -1.80 -5.38 1.20
C LEU A 21 -2.54 -6.56 0.56
N ASN A 22 -3.36 -7.26 1.33
CA ASN A 22 -4.12 -8.41 0.85
C ASN A 22 -5.18 -7.99 -0.16
N LEU A 23 -5.94 -6.94 0.16
CA LEU A 23 -6.92 -6.36 -0.77
C LEU A 23 -6.26 -5.91 -2.07
N GLN A 24 -5.14 -5.19 -1.97
CA GLN A 24 -4.39 -4.77 -3.15
C GLN A 24 -3.94 -5.97 -4.00
N ARG A 25 -3.28 -6.96 -3.41
CA ARG A 25 -2.80 -8.14 -4.14
C ARG A 25 -3.94 -8.89 -4.81
N TYR A 26 -5.07 -8.98 -4.13
CA TYR A 26 -6.25 -9.66 -4.65
C TYR A 26 -6.84 -8.92 -5.85
N LEU A 27 -7.02 -7.60 -5.75
CA LEU A 27 -7.54 -6.77 -6.84
C LEU A 27 -6.60 -6.71 -8.05
N LEU A 28 -5.28 -6.71 -7.84
CA LEU A 28 -4.32 -6.68 -8.94
C LEU A 28 -4.38 -7.93 -9.83
N LYS A 29 -4.85 -9.08 -9.33
CA LYS A 29 -4.99 -10.31 -10.13
C LYS A 29 -6.00 -10.18 -11.27
N VAL A 30 -6.94 -9.25 -11.16
CA VAL A 30 -7.99 -9.02 -12.16
C VAL A 30 -7.75 -7.76 -12.98
N PHE A 31 -6.64 -7.06 -12.75
CA PHE A 31 -6.27 -5.92 -13.56
C PHE A 31 -5.62 -6.39 -14.87
N ALA A 32 -5.76 -5.59 -15.92
CA ALA A 32 -5.33 -5.97 -17.26
C ALA A 32 -3.80 -5.95 -17.47
N LYS A 33 -3.04 -5.32 -16.58
CA LYS A 33 -1.60 -5.11 -16.74
C LYS A 33 -0.81 -5.56 -15.52
N ASP A 34 0.29 -6.25 -15.79
CA ASP A 34 1.27 -6.63 -14.78
C ASP A 34 2.20 -5.47 -14.38
N ILE A 35 2.43 -4.53 -15.30
CA ILE A 35 3.36 -3.41 -15.14
C ILE A 35 2.69 -2.09 -15.51
N TYR A 36 2.89 -1.08 -14.66
CA TYR A 36 2.36 0.27 -14.82
C TYR A 36 3.50 1.29 -14.87
N ASN A 37 3.55 2.08 -15.93
CA ASN A 37 4.55 3.15 -16.08
C ASN A 37 4.07 4.47 -15.46
N HIS A 38 2.75 4.68 -15.46
CA HIS A 38 2.13 5.89 -14.93
C HIS A 38 1.00 5.55 -13.96
N GLN A 39 0.85 6.36 -12.91
CA GLN A 39 -0.19 6.18 -11.91
C GLN A 39 -1.59 6.20 -12.53
N GLU A 40 -1.80 7.04 -13.54
CA GLU A 40 -3.07 7.14 -14.25
C GLU A 40 -3.48 5.80 -14.91
N GLN A 41 -2.54 5.03 -15.43
CA GLN A 41 -2.83 3.71 -16.03
C GLN A 41 -3.40 2.75 -14.98
N LEU A 42 -2.80 2.69 -13.79
CA LEU A 42 -3.28 1.88 -12.68
C LEU A 42 -4.68 2.32 -12.23
N GLN A 43 -4.91 3.63 -12.17
CA GLN A 43 -6.19 4.20 -11.75
C GLN A 43 -7.30 3.94 -12.77
N ASN A 44 -6.97 3.97 -14.06
CA ASN A 44 -7.91 3.68 -15.14
C ASN A 44 -8.24 2.18 -15.21
N ASP A 45 -7.27 1.30 -14.97
CA ASP A 45 -7.54 -0.15 -14.88
C ASP A 45 -8.45 -0.48 -13.70
N PHE A 46 -8.23 0.12 -12.52
CA PHE A 46 -9.18 -0.03 -11.42
C PHE A 46 -10.56 0.51 -11.77
N GLN A 47 -10.66 1.65 -12.48
CA GLN A 47 -11.94 2.21 -12.88
C GLN A 47 -12.70 1.26 -13.83
N ARG A 48 -12.01 0.70 -14.83
CA ARG A 48 -12.57 -0.30 -15.75
C ARG A 48 -13.01 -1.56 -15.01
N PHE A 49 -12.19 -2.05 -14.09
CA PHE A 49 -12.56 -3.17 -13.23
C PHE A 49 -13.82 -2.87 -12.40
N LYS A 50 -13.91 -1.66 -11.82
CA LYS A 50 -15.06 -1.23 -11.03
C LYS A 50 -16.36 -1.12 -11.84
N GLU A 51 -16.27 -0.80 -13.12
CA GLU A 51 -17.39 -0.73 -14.05
C GLU A 51 -17.75 -2.10 -14.66
N SER A 52 -16.91 -3.11 -14.45
CA SER A 52 -17.14 -4.46 -14.97
C SER A 52 -18.12 -5.26 -14.10
N ASN A 53 -18.75 -6.25 -14.72
CA ASN A 53 -19.57 -7.26 -14.02
C ASN A 53 -18.78 -8.15 -13.05
N LEU A 54 -17.44 -8.07 -13.05
CA LEU A 54 -16.57 -8.81 -12.14
C LEU A 54 -16.35 -8.11 -10.79
N TYR A 55 -16.69 -6.83 -10.67
CA TYR A 55 -16.39 -6.06 -9.45
C TYR A 55 -17.02 -6.66 -8.19
N GLU A 56 -18.33 -6.87 -8.21
CA GLU A 56 -19.07 -7.39 -7.06
C GLU A 56 -18.68 -8.84 -6.72
N PRO A 57 -18.63 -9.80 -7.67
CA PRO A 57 -18.21 -11.17 -7.38
C PRO A 57 -16.80 -11.27 -6.77
N VAL A 58 -15.86 -10.47 -7.29
CA VAL A 58 -14.47 -10.46 -6.78
C VAL A 58 -14.43 -9.92 -5.36
N LEU A 59 -15.12 -8.81 -5.06
CA LEU A 59 -15.16 -8.29 -3.70
C LEU A 59 -15.89 -9.21 -2.73
N GLN A 60 -16.99 -9.84 -3.16
CA GLN A 60 -17.71 -10.81 -2.36
C GLN A 60 -16.80 -11.96 -1.93
N TYR A 61 -16.06 -12.53 -2.89
CA TYR A 61 -15.09 -13.59 -2.59
C TYR A 61 -14.01 -13.11 -1.61
N PHE A 62 -13.50 -11.89 -1.77
CA PHE A 62 -12.51 -11.34 -0.85
C PHE A 62 -13.04 -11.26 0.59
N CYS A 63 -14.28 -10.79 0.77
CA CYS A 63 -14.94 -10.71 2.07
C CYS A 63 -15.16 -12.08 2.70
N GLU A 64 -15.61 -13.06 1.92
CA GLU A 64 -15.97 -14.39 2.43
C GLU A 64 -14.76 -15.31 2.66
N LYS A 65 -13.70 -15.18 1.86
CA LYS A 65 -12.62 -16.18 1.79
C LYS A 65 -11.23 -15.65 2.12
N CYS A 66 -11.00 -14.34 2.01
CA CYS A 66 -9.64 -13.78 2.14
C CYS A 66 -9.43 -12.94 3.40
N TYR A 67 -10.47 -12.41 4.02
CA TYR A 67 -10.34 -11.56 5.22
C TYR A 67 -11.53 -11.71 6.17
N THR A 68 -11.53 -12.79 6.96
CA THR A 68 -12.66 -13.22 7.81
C THR A 68 -12.79 -12.46 9.14
N ASP A 69 -11.74 -11.75 9.57
CA ASP A 69 -11.67 -11.16 10.91
C ASP A 69 -12.45 -9.84 11.04
N LEU A 70 -12.96 -9.32 9.91
CA LEU A 70 -13.84 -8.17 9.87
C LEU A 70 -15.15 -8.55 9.18
N ALA A 71 -16.28 -8.25 9.80
CA ALA A 71 -17.57 -8.35 9.14
C ALA A 71 -17.65 -7.29 8.02
N LEU A 72 -17.28 -7.69 6.80
CA LEU A 72 -17.26 -6.86 5.60
C LEU A 72 -18.29 -7.36 4.60
N ASP A 73 -18.99 -6.42 3.98
CA ASP A 73 -19.87 -6.67 2.84
C ASP A 73 -19.43 -5.83 1.63
N ILE A 74 -20.01 -6.09 0.46
CA ILE A 74 -19.70 -5.36 -0.77
C ILE A 74 -20.03 -3.87 -0.62
N SER A 75 -21.09 -3.54 0.13
CA SER A 75 -21.57 -2.17 0.33
C SER A 75 -20.55 -1.31 1.09
N ASP A 76 -19.73 -1.92 1.94
CA ASP A 76 -18.65 -1.26 2.66
C ASP A 76 -17.60 -0.66 1.71
N PHE A 77 -17.40 -1.25 0.54
CA PHE A 77 -16.43 -0.82 -0.48
C PHE A 77 -16.93 0.34 -1.35
N LYS A 78 -18.11 0.90 -1.09
CA LYS A 78 -18.66 2.05 -1.86
C LYS A 78 -17.68 3.23 -1.98
N LYS A 79 -16.88 3.48 -0.93
CA LYS A 79 -15.87 4.57 -0.90
C LYS A 79 -14.49 4.18 -1.46
N LEU A 80 -14.30 2.92 -1.88
CA LEU A 80 -13.10 2.51 -2.61
C LEU A 80 -13.10 3.21 -3.98
N ASN A 81 -12.10 4.04 -4.22
CA ASN A 81 -12.01 4.89 -5.40
C ASN A 81 -10.60 4.83 -5.99
N LYS A 82 -10.49 5.18 -7.28
CA LYS A 82 -9.24 5.12 -8.04
C LYS A 82 -8.09 5.92 -7.43
N LYS A 83 -8.37 7.04 -6.74
CA LYS A 83 -7.31 7.87 -6.12
C LYS A 83 -6.55 7.16 -4.99
N ARG A 84 -7.11 6.06 -4.44
CA ARG A 84 -6.42 5.21 -3.46
C ARG A 84 -5.32 4.36 -4.12
N PHE A 85 -5.43 4.06 -5.40
CA PHE A 85 -4.42 3.30 -6.13
C PHE A 85 -3.30 4.23 -6.58
N LYS A 86 -2.07 3.86 -6.20
CA LYS A 86 -0.87 4.65 -6.43
C LYS A 86 0.29 3.77 -6.87
N LEU A 87 1.30 4.38 -7.47
CA LEU A 87 2.59 3.73 -7.68
C LEU A 87 3.56 4.18 -6.59
N CYS A 88 4.36 3.24 -6.09
CA CYS A 88 5.40 3.57 -5.14
C CYS A 88 6.45 4.46 -5.81
N LYS A 89 6.77 5.60 -5.21
CA LYS A 89 7.78 6.55 -5.71
C LYS A 89 9.22 6.00 -5.80
N VAL A 90 9.47 4.79 -5.30
CA VAL A 90 10.81 4.19 -5.21
C VAL A 90 10.91 2.93 -6.05
N CYS A 91 9.97 1.99 -5.93
CA CYS A 91 10.03 0.72 -6.66
C CYS A 91 9.03 0.64 -7.82
N GLY A 92 8.18 1.65 -8.03
CA GLY A 92 7.15 1.65 -9.08
C GLY A 92 5.99 0.67 -8.85
N LYS A 93 6.06 -0.21 -7.84
CA LYS A 93 5.01 -1.19 -7.59
C LYS A 93 3.68 -0.50 -7.24
N PRO A 94 2.54 -1.05 -7.71
CA PRO A 94 1.23 -0.62 -7.25
C PRO A 94 1.11 -0.69 -5.73
N LEU A 95 0.32 0.22 -5.16
CA LEU A 95 -0.07 0.20 -3.76
C LEU A 95 -1.49 0.75 -3.57
N LEU A 96 -2.19 0.24 -2.56
CA LEU A 96 -3.50 0.75 -2.15
C LEU A 96 -3.37 1.58 -0.86
N ALA A 97 -3.64 2.88 -0.93
CA ALA A 97 -3.45 3.80 0.17
C ALA A 97 -4.33 3.47 1.38
N CYS A 98 -3.68 3.13 2.50
CA CYS A 98 -4.29 2.83 3.78
C CYS A 98 -4.70 4.06 4.60
N ASP A 99 -4.10 5.24 4.31
CA ASP A 99 -4.42 6.45 5.04
C ASP A 99 -5.71 7.12 4.51
N ARG A 100 -6.35 7.91 5.37
CA ARG A 100 -7.63 8.56 5.05
C ARG A 100 -7.50 9.60 3.92
N MET A 101 -6.37 10.29 3.87
CA MET A 101 -6.10 11.39 2.93
C MET A 101 -5.51 10.91 1.60
N ASN A 102 -5.27 9.60 1.46
CA ASN A 102 -4.52 9.03 0.35
C ASN A 102 -3.18 9.76 0.16
N GLY A 103 -2.46 10.07 1.24
CA GLY A 103 -1.17 10.76 1.25
C GLY A 103 0.01 9.82 1.09
N ILE A 104 -0.16 8.51 1.32
CA ILE A 104 0.94 7.54 1.20
C ILE A 104 1.45 7.48 -0.24
N SER A 105 2.76 7.32 -0.38
CA SER A 105 3.46 7.24 -1.68
C SER A 105 4.52 6.14 -1.72
N PHE A 106 4.58 5.30 -0.69
CA PHE A 106 5.53 4.21 -0.56
C PHE A 106 4.76 2.91 -0.30
N CYS A 107 5.15 1.81 -0.96
CA CYS A 107 4.52 0.50 -0.78
C CYS A 107 4.72 0.00 0.64
N TYR A 108 3.95 -1.02 1.04
CA TYR A 108 3.94 -1.53 2.41
C TYR A 108 4.91 -2.68 2.70
N GLU A 109 5.75 -3.07 1.74
CA GLU A 109 6.68 -4.21 1.90
C GLU A 109 7.50 -4.08 3.20
N PRO A 110 7.25 -4.95 4.20
CA PRO A 110 7.69 -4.73 5.58
C PRO A 110 9.14 -5.18 5.87
N ASN A 111 9.91 -5.57 4.85
CA ASN A 111 11.17 -6.29 5.06
C ASN A 111 12.41 -5.40 5.25
N TYR A 112 12.29 -4.21 5.85
CA TYR A 112 13.49 -3.44 6.18
C TYR A 112 14.17 -4.00 7.44
N LYS A 113 15.03 -5.00 7.24
CA LYS A 113 15.93 -5.53 8.26
C LYS A 113 17.20 -4.69 8.29
N ARG A 114 17.51 -4.10 9.44
CA ARG A 114 18.78 -3.40 9.68
C ARG A 114 19.75 -4.38 10.33
N TYR A 115 21.00 -4.36 9.92
CA TYR A 115 22.07 -5.04 10.62
C TYR A 115 22.71 -4.06 11.61
N THR A 116 22.74 -4.40 12.90
CA THR A 116 23.57 -3.67 13.89
C THR A 116 24.92 -4.34 14.02
N ILE A 117 25.99 -3.57 13.83
CA ILE A 117 27.37 -4.04 14.02
C ILE A 117 27.62 -4.38 15.50
N GLU A 118 27.21 -3.52 16.44
CA GLU A 118 27.40 -3.73 17.89
C GLU A 118 26.81 -5.04 18.42
N LYS A 119 25.67 -5.48 17.88
CA LYS A 119 24.97 -6.71 18.33
C LYS A 119 25.04 -7.85 17.32
N GLN A 120 25.80 -7.67 16.24
CA GLN A 120 25.94 -8.60 15.10
C GLN A 120 24.64 -9.31 14.68
N ARG A 121 23.53 -8.56 14.64
CA ARG A 121 22.21 -9.14 14.39
C ARG A 121 21.34 -8.25 13.54
N PHE A 122 20.42 -8.89 12.82
CA PHE A 122 19.34 -8.21 12.12
C PHE A 122 18.21 -7.85 13.06
N PHE A 123 17.70 -6.62 12.98
CA PHE A 123 16.52 -6.18 13.70
C PHE A 123 15.56 -5.44 12.77
N HIS A 124 14.26 -5.56 13.07
CA HIS A 124 13.24 -4.80 12.37
C HIS A 124 13.27 -3.36 12.91
N SER A 125 13.19 -2.39 12.01
CA SER A 125 12.93 -1.00 12.43
C SER A 125 11.64 -0.96 13.25
N SER A 126 11.72 -0.54 14.52
CA SER A 126 10.57 -0.46 15.44
C SER A 126 9.43 0.42 14.95
N LYS A 127 9.70 1.32 14.00
CA LYS A 127 8.68 2.04 13.25
C LYS A 127 8.38 1.23 11.99
N GLN A 128 7.13 0.80 11.81
CA GLN A 128 6.51 0.14 10.65
C GLN A 128 6.72 0.93 9.33
N THR A 129 7.97 1.14 8.96
CA THR A 129 8.41 2.01 7.88
C THR A 129 8.83 1.09 6.76
N SER A 130 8.21 1.20 5.59
CA SER A 130 8.52 0.28 4.49
C SER A 130 9.95 0.45 3.99
N GLN A 131 10.50 -0.59 3.37
CA GLN A 131 11.85 -0.54 2.78
C GLN A 131 12.01 0.62 1.81
N CYS A 132 11.00 0.90 0.99
CA CYS A 132 11.01 2.02 0.05
C CYS A 132 11.07 3.38 0.77
N GLN A 133 10.29 3.55 1.85
CA GLN A 133 10.35 4.77 2.65
C GLN A 133 11.74 4.95 3.29
N MET A 134 12.36 3.87 3.75
CA MET A 134 13.71 3.91 4.32
C MET A 134 14.77 4.22 3.27
N LYS A 135 14.69 3.59 2.09
CA LYS A 135 15.58 3.86 0.95
C LYS A 135 15.52 5.33 0.54
N ARG A 136 14.32 5.92 0.47
CA ARG A 136 14.16 7.35 0.16
C ARG A 136 14.76 8.26 1.23
N LYS A 137 14.58 7.94 2.51
CA LYS A 137 15.21 8.71 3.61
C LYS A 137 16.74 8.70 3.48
N SER A 138 17.34 7.54 3.24
CA SER A 138 18.79 7.42 3.06
C SER A 138 19.29 8.24 1.87
N GLN A 139 18.59 8.21 0.73
CA GLN A 139 18.93 9.04 -0.44
C GLN A 139 18.90 10.55 -0.12
N LEU A 140 17.83 11.01 0.54
CA LEU A 140 17.71 12.43 0.92
C LEU A 140 18.83 12.88 1.87
N THR A 141 19.25 12.02 2.80
CA THR A 141 20.38 12.31 3.69
C THR A 141 21.69 12.44 2.90
N ILE A 142 21.92 11.57 1.91
CA ILE A 142 23.10 11.65 1.04
C ILE A 142 23.06 12.94 0.21
N GLU A 143 21.92 13.25 -0.43
CA GLU A 143 21.72 14.48 -1.21
C GLU A 143 21.98 15.74 -0.36
N TYR A 144 21.46 15.79 0.87
CA TYR A 144 21.69 16.89 1.80
C TYR A 144 23.17 17.06 2.15
N ASN A 145 23.85 15.96 2.51
CA ASN A 145 25.28 15.99 2.86
C ASN A 145 26.14 16.45 1.67
N ASN A 146 25.83 15.99 0.46
CA ASN A 146 26.54 16.40 -0.75
C ASN A 146 26.36 17.90 -1.02
N ARG A 147 25.13 18.43 -0.86
CA ARG A 147 24.86 19.87 -0.99
C ARG A 147 25.59 20.70 0.06
N LYS A 148 25.72 20.19 1.29
CA LYS A 148 26.45 20.87 2.36
C LYS A 148 27.95 20.96 2.05
N LYS A 149 28.54 19.89 1.51
CA LYS A 149 29.95 19.84 1.09
C LYS A 149 30.26 20.77 -0.09
N MET A 150 29.33 20.98 -1.02
CA MET A 150 29.52 21.92 -2.14
C MET A 150 29.40 23.40 -1.76
N LYS A 151 28.95 23.71 -0.54
CA LYS A 151 28.84 25.07 -0.01
C LYS A 151 29.98 25.44 0.95
N GLN A 152 30.92 24.53 1.17
CA GLN A 152 32.17 24.74 1.91
C GLN A 152 33.31 24.84 0.92
#